data_AF-A0A1J0R7Z2-F1
#
_entry.id   AF-A0A1J0R7Z2-F1
#
_cell.length_a   1.000
_cell.length_b   1.000
_cell.length_c   1.000
_cell.angle_alpha   90.00
_cell.angle_beta   90.00
_cell.angle_gamma   90.00
#
_symmetry.space_group_name_H-M   'P 1'
#
loop_
_entity.id
_entity.type
_entity.pdbx_description
1 polymer ?
#
loop_
_entity_poly.entity_id
_entity_poly.type
_entity_poly.pdbx_seq_one_letter_code
_entity_poly.pdbx_strand_id
1 'polypeptide(L)'
;MHTLTTVQKKWAAQQLQPILERVEQINRLQKQEYPHTKFAVLKTAQTTIKEAIYGKQANGDEDITASKLYGGNANKPTTVQAACGGQGANHNAGTIIGTILCLCAKAASGVAGSCVSQQIYTAEWNPNTPNDQAVWTELEKYCPHRLNKEFTAQELKEHLLAIRTAIHSDGTATYLGAYLQTNCDGSAGSGICVSYRGAVATPANLDKVPWIDKLETLAHELSAAEKAVSEAEKLNEKLEAEKAKALLLFAGAQKVVETPNPVAGRHQTPEQQKPPGLICGAHNKSKTACLGAKCKWGGQKDDDGPCIVDENKVAEQATQARAGNGSAGTAAAGCARHGTDKKACEKGKTGDKQNCEFRKGKDGEDGKDTGKCRDSSILVNKKITLIAAVFVSLVIFYHNKDFYSIMEIFSSFGI
;
A
#
# COMPACT_ATOMS: atom_id res chain seq x y z
N MET A 1 -18.17 -8.24 35.47
CA MET A 1 -17.42 -9.17 34.60
C MET A 1 -17.72 -10.58 35.11
N HIS A 2 -18.44 -11.41 34.35
CA HIS A 2 -18.61 -12.81 34.74
C HIS A 2 -17.28 -13.53 34.52
N THR A 3 -16.68 -13.96 35.63
CA THR A 3 -15.46 -14.75 35.65
C THR A 3 -15.78 -16.16 35.16
N LEU A 4 -15.10 -16.59 34.10
CA LEU A 4 -15.24 -17.94 33.55
C LEU A 4 -14.89 -19.00 34.61
N THR A 5 -15.67 -20.08 34.66
CA THR A 5 -15.39 -21.22 35.57
C THR A 5 -14.14 -21.97 35.12
N THR A 6 -13.54 -22.78 36.02
CA THR A 6 -12.35 -23.58 35.71
C THR A 6 -12.55 -24.50 34.51
N VAL A 7 -13.76 -25.05 34.35
CA VAL A 7 -14.13 -25.90 33.20
C VAL A 7 -14.20 -25.09 31.91
N GLN A 8 -14.82 -23.91 31.95
CA GLN A 8 -14.90 -23.00 30.81
C GLN A 8 -13.52 -22.50 30.37
N LYS A 9 -12.62 -22.21 31.32
CA LYS A 9 -11.22 -21.84 31.04
C LYS A 9 -10.45 -22.96 30.37
N LYS A 10 -10.55 -24.20 30.89
CA LYS A 10 -9.85 -25.36 30.31
C LYS A 10 -10.36 -25.70 28.91
N TRP A 11 -11.67 -25.59 28.68
CA TRP A 11 -12.25 -25.77 27.34
C TRP A 11 -11.80 -24.67 26.39
N ALA A 12 -11.90 -23.40 26.80
CA ALA A 12 -11.44 -22.27 25.99
C ALA A 12 -9.97 -22.41 25.63
N ALA A 13 -9.11 -22.81 26.57
CA ALA A 13 -7.69 -23.05 26.32
C ALA A 13 -7.42 -24.10 25.24
N GLN A 14 -8.14 -25.22 25.25
CA GLN A 14 -7.99 -26.24 24.21
C GLN A 14 -8.42 -25.74 22.82
N GLN A 15 -9.47 -24.90 22.73
CA GLN A 15 -9.94 -24.36 21.46
C GLN A 15 -9.07 -23.19 20.96
N LEU A 16 -8.44 -22.47 21.87
CA LEU A 16 -7.60 -21.30 21.61
C LEU A 16 -6.18 -21.69 21.19
N GLN A 17 -5.66 -22.83 21.64
CA GLN A 17 -4.31 -23.32 21.29
C GLN A 17 -3.99 -23.32 19.78
N PRO A 18 -4.82 -23.89 18.88
CA PRO A 18 -4.51 -23.87 17.44
C PRO A 18 -4.62 -22.48 16.81
N ILE A 19 -5.35 -21.54 17.42
CA ILE A 19 -5.39 -20.14 16.98
C ILE A 19 -4.09 -19.46 17.38
N LEU A 20 -3.62 -19.68 18.61
CA LEU A 20 -2.35 -19.14 19.11
C LEU A 20 -1.18 -19.57 18.22
N GLU A 21 -1.08 -20.87 17.90
CA GLU A 21 -0.03 -21.40 17.00
C GLU A 21 -0.06 -20.73 15.62
N ARG A 22 -1.24 -20.52 15.03
CA ARG A 22 -1.38 -19.82 13.74
C ARG A 22 -0.98 -18.35 13.85
N VAL A 23 -1.38 -17.67 14.92
CA VAL A 23 -1.05 -16.26 15.18
C VAL A 23 0.47 -16.08 15.34
N GLU A 24 1.12 -16.95 16.10
CA GLU A 24 2.58 -16.97 16.26
C GLU A 24 3.29 -17.24 14.94
N GLN A 25 2.79 -18.21 14.15
CA GLN A 25 3.33 -18.50 12.83
C GLN A 25 3.22 -17.29 11.89
N ILE A 26 2.05 -16.64 11.83
CA ILE A 26 1.83 -15.44 11.01
C ILE A 26 2.76 -14.31 11.45
N ASN A 27 2.90 -14.07 12.76
CA ASN A 27 3.80 -13.04 13.29
C ASN A 27 5.28 -13.34 12.96
N ARG A 28 5.71 -14.61 13.07
CA ARG A 28 7.06 -15.02 12.70
C ARG A 28 7.32 -14.80 11.21
N LEU A 29 6.38 -15.20 10.35
CA LEU A 29 6.48 -14.97 8.91
C LEU A 29 6.53 -13.48 8.58
N GLN A 30 5.71 -12.65 9.22
CA GLN A 30 5.75 -11.19 9.02
C GLN A 30 7.11 -10.60 9.38
N LYS A 31 7.66 -10.93 10.55
CA LYS A 31 8.97 -10.43 11.00
C LYS A 31 10.12 -10.87 10.09
N GLN A 32 10.05 -12.10 9.58
CA GLN A 32 11.08 -12.67 8.72
C GLN A 32 11.02 -12.12 7.29
N GLU A 33 9.83 -12.11 6.68
CA GLU A 33 9.65 -11.80 5.26
C GLU A 33 9.47 -10.30 4.98
N TYR A 34 8.96 -9.55 5.96
CA TYR A 34 8.62 -8.12 5.83
C TYR A 34 9.25 -7.26 6.95
N PRO A 35 10.57 -7.31 7.14
CA PRO A 35 11.24 -6.43 8.09
C PRO A 35 11.09 -4.97 7.66
N HIS A 36 11.16 -4.05 8.64
CA HIS A 36 11.09 -2.60 8.42
C HIS A 36 12.03 -2.07 7.32
N THR A 37 13.19 -2.69 7.16
CA THR A 37 14.21 -2.34 6.16
C THR A 37 13.70 -2.52 4.73
N LYS A 38 12.78 -3.48 4.48
CA LYS A 38 12.16 -3.72 3.17
C LYS A 38 11.31 -2.54 2.67
N PHE A 39 10.96 -1.63 3.56
CA PHE A 39 10.16 -0.44 3.29
C PHE A 39 10.95 0.87 3.43
N ALA A 40 12.28 0.80 3.60
CA ALA A 40 13.11 1.98 3.84
C ALA A 40 13.03 3.01 2.68
N VAL A 41 12.95 2.52 1.44
CA VAL A 41 12.83 3.35 0.23
C VAL A 41 11.64 4.31 0.29
N LEU A 42 10.53 3.92 0.94
CA LEU A 42 9.33 4.74 1.07
C LEU A 42 9.56 6.01 1.90
N LYS A 43 10.62 6.04 2.72
CA LYS A 43 11.02 7.23 3.50
C LYS A 43 12.01 8.12 2.74
N THR A 44 12.79 7.55 1.82
CA THR A 44 13.87 8.26 1.12
C THR A 44 13.52 8.64 -0.32
N ALA A 45 12.47 8.08 -0.90
CA ALA A 45 12.07 8.28 -2.30
C ALA A 45 11.99 9.74 -2.71
N GLN A 46 11.37 10.60 -1.89
CA GLN A 46 11.25 12.03 -2.18
C GLN A 46 12.63 12.71 -2.28
N THR A 47 13.54 12.37 -1.35
CA THR A 47 14.92 12.88 -1.39
C THR A 47 15.65 12.38 -2.63
N THR A 48 15.52 11.09 -2.96
CA THR A 48 16.13 10.50 -4.16
C THR A 48 15.64 11.19 -5.45
N ILE A 49 14.34 11.47 -5.55
CA ILE A 49 13.76 12.21 -6.69
C ILE A 49 14.31 13.63 -6.75
N LYS A 50 14.34 14.34 -5.62
CA LYS A 50 14.93 15.70 -5.55
C LYS A 50 16.39 15.69 -6.01
N GLU A 51 17.18 14.72 -5.57
CA GLU A 51 18.58 14.60 -5.98
C GLU A 51 18.74 14.31 -7.48
N ALA A 52 17.84 13.50 -8.07
CA ALA A 52 17.86 13.26 -9.51
C ALA A 52 17.49 14.52 -10.30
N ILE A 53 16.59 15.37 -9.76
CA ILE A 53 16.14 16.59 -10.42
C ILE A 53 17.18 17.71 -10.32
N TYR A 54 17.62 18.02 -9.10
CA TYR A 54 18.38 19.22 -8.78
C TYR A 54 19.87 18.95 -8.51
N GLY A 55 20.24 17.68 -8.28
CA GLY A 55 21.61 17.28 -7.92
C GLY A 55 21.77 16.89 -6.45
N LYS A 56 22.93 16.33 -6.13
CA LYS A 56 23.24 15.78 -4.80
C LYS A 56 23.10 16.86 -3.71
N GLN A 57 22.39 16.54 -2.63
CA GLN A 57 22.15 17.45 -1.48
C GLN A 57 21.46 18.78 -1.84
N ALA A 58 20.76 18.84 -2.98
CA ALA A 58 19.97 20.02 -3.33
C ALA A 58 18.70 20.12 -2.46
N ASN A 59 18.36 21.33 -2.04
CA ASN A 59 17.20 21.61 -1.19
C ASN A 59 15.90 21.77 -2.00
N GLY A 60 15.99 22.03 -3.30
CA GLY A 60 14.84 22.21 -4.19
C GLY A 60 15.17 23.00 -5.46
N ASP A 61 14.12 23.58 -6.03
CA ASP A 61 14.06 24.45 -7.20
C ASP A 61 14.92 25.71 -7.13
N GLU A 62 15.09 26.28 -5.94
CA GLU A 62 15.93 27.47 -5.73
C GLU A 62 17.42 27.16 -5.50
N ASP A 63 17.82 25.88 -5.57
CA ASP A 63 19.16 25.41 -5.18
C ASP A 63 19.94 24.78 -6.35
N ILE A 64 19.92 25.44 -7.51
CA ILE A 64 20.62 25.01 -8.71
C ILE A 64 21.96 25.72 -8.79
N THR A 65 23.00 25.04 -8.32
CA THR A 65 24.39 25.47 -8.46
C THR A 65 25.10 24.61 -9.49
N ALA A 66 26.15 25.15 -10.11
CA ALA A 66 27.00 24.39 -11.03
C ALA A 66 27.57 23.10 -10.41
N SER A 67 27.90 23.12 -9.11
CA SER A 67 28.39 21.96 -8.37
C SER A 67 27.35 20.84 -8.19
N LYS A 68 26.05 21.17 -8.29
CA LYS A 68 24.94 20.21 -8.14
C LYS A 68 24.41 19.75 -9.49
N LEU A 69 24.25 20.70 -10.42
CA LEU A 69 23.64 20.50 -11.73
C LEU A 69 24.45 19.52 -12.61
N TYR A 70 25.78 19.64 -12.58
CA TYR A 70 26.68 18.94 -13.50
C TYR A 70 27.30 17.65 -12.92
N GLY A 71 26.52 16.91 -12.12
CA GLY A 71 26.91 15.59 -11.61
C GLY A 71 28.00 15.60 -10.53
N GLY A 72 28.33 16.75 -9.95
CA GLY A 72 29.35 16.87 -8.91
C GLY A 72 30.80 16.75 -9.42
N ASN A 73 31.01 16.82 -10.74
CA ASN A 73 32.35 16.86 -11.33
C ASN A 73 33.11 18.11 -10.87
N ALA A 74 34.38 17.97 -10.51
CA ALA A 74 35.23 19.06 -10.00
C ALA A 74 35.39 20.22 -10.99
N ASN A 75 35.21 19.95 -12.30
CA ASN A 75 35.32 20.94 -13.35
C ASN A 75 33.95 21.19 -13.99
N LYS A 76 33.39 22.37 -13.71
CA LYS A 76 32.20 22.90 -14.39
C LYS A 76 32.43 22.92 -15.91
N PRO A 77 31.46 22.49 -16.74
CA PRO A 77 31.56 22.63 -18.18
C PRO A 77 31.63 24.11 -18.58
N THR A 78 32.55 24.47 -19.46
CA THR A 78 32.72 25.85 -19.94
C THR A 78 31.99 26.14 -21.25
N THR A 79 31.39 25.13 -21.87
CA THR A 79 30.64 25.25 -23.12
C THR A 79 29.34 24.45 -23.06
N VAL A 80 28.35 24.85 -23.85
CA VAL A 80 27.07 24.12 -23.97
C VAL A 80 27.30 22.69 -24.45
N GLN A 81 28.16 22.49 -25.45
CA GLN A 81 28.56 21.15 -25.91
C GLN A 81 29.12 20.27 -24.77
N ALA A 82 29.95 20.84 -23.90
CA ALA A 82 30.51 20.08 -22.78
C ALA A 82 29.44 19.77 -21.73
N ALA A 83 28.53 20.70 -21.46
CA ALA A 83 27.41 20.49 -20.53
C ALA A 83 26.44 19.41 -21.04
N CYS A 84 26.18 19.40 -22.34
CA CYS A 84 25.17 18.57 -23.00
C CYS A 84 25.72 17.25 -23.55
N GLY A 85 26.82 16.76 -23.02
CA GLY A 85 27.34 15.46 -23.40
C GLY A 85 28.26 14.83 -22.36
N GLY A 86 28.46 13.54 -22.52
CA GLY A 86 29.41 12.76 -21.73
C GLY A 86 29.14 11.27 -21.87
N GLN A 87 29.76 10.47 -21.01
CA GLN A 87 29.68 9.02 -21.05
C GLN A 87 29.35 8.47 -19.66
N GLY A 88 28.27 7.68 -19.57
CA GLY A 88 27.91 6.97 -18.35
C GLY A 88 27.85 7.87 -17.11
N ALA A 89 28.47 7.41 -16.03
CA ALA A 89 28.50 8.10 -14.75
C ALA A 89 29.16 9.48 -14.80
N ASN A 90 29.98 9.77 -15.82
CA ASN A 90 30.67 11.05 -15.99
C ASN A 90 29.89 12.02 -16.88
N HIS A 91 28.62 11.74 -17.18
CA HIS A 91 27.80 12.61 -18.02
C HIS A 91 27.53 13.96 -17.35
N ASN A 92 27.89 15.07 -18.00
CA ASN A 92 27.76 16.41 -17.41
C ASN A 92 26.30 16.84 -17.22
N ALA A 93 25.37 16.47 -18.10
CA ALA A 93 23.93 16.58 -17.81
C ALA A 93 23.49 15.46 -16.83
N GLY A 94 24.05 15.48 -15.62
CA GLY A 94 23.86 14.44 -14.61
C GLY A 94 22.54 14.55 -13.83
N THR A 95 21.76 15.58 -14.10
CA THR A 95 20.47 15.87 -13.47
C THR A 95 19.37 16.05 -14.51
N ILE A 96 18.11 15.94 -14.10
CA ILE A 96 16.98 16.22 -15.01
C ILE A 96 17.02 17.69 -15.46
N ILE A 97 17.31 18.63 -14.55
CA ILE A 97 17.39 20.05 -14.93
C ILE A 97 18.54 20.29 -15.90
N GLY A 98 19.71 19.67 -15.70
CA GLY A 98 20.82 19.79 -16.65
C GLY A 98 20.42 19.28 -18.04
N THR A 99 19.64 18.21 -18.08
CA THR A 99 19.06 17.66 -19.32
C THR A 99 18.06 18.64 -19.94
N ILE A 100 17.17 19.24 -19.15
CA ILE A 100 16.19 20.22 -19.64
C ILE A 100 16.88 21.49 -20.17
N LEU A 101 17.90 21.99 -19.49
CA LEU A 101 18.67 23.16 -19.96
C LEU A 101 19.28 22.89 -21.34
N CYS A 102 19.85 21.70 -21.56
CA CYS A 102 20.36 21.32 -22.87
C CYS A 102 19.31 21.26 -23.99
N LEU A 103 18.06 20.95 -23.66
CA LEU A 103 16.97 20.80 -24.63
C LEU A 103 16.18 22.09 -24.86
N CYS A 104 16.09 22.94 -23.84
CA CYS A 104 15.12 24.03 -23.79
C CYS A 104 15.73 25.41 -23.58
N ALA A 105 16.95 25.51 -23.03
CA ALA A 105 17.59 26.80 -22.84
C ALA A 105 18.16 27.33 -24.16
N LYS A 106 18.06 28.64 -24.35
CA LYS A 106 18.64 29.32 -25.51
C LYS A 106 20.08 29.73 -25.19
N ALA A 107 21.05 29.08 -25.84
CA ALA A 107 22.43 29.54 -25.86
C ALA A 107 22.60 30.80 -26.73
N ALA A 108 23.79 31.42 -26.75
CA ALA A 108 24.05 32.63 -27.56
C ALA A 108 23.76 32.45 -29.05
N SER A 109 24.21 31.35 -29.64
CA SER A 109 23.88 30.94 -31.02
C SER A 109 22.64 30.03 -31.07
N GLY A 110 21.88 29.96 -29.99
CA GLY A 110 20.84 28.98 -29.76
C GLY A 110 19.50 29.33 -30.40
N VAL A 111 18.70 28.30 -30.66
CA VAL A 111 17.34 28.44 -31.20
C VAL A 111 16.37 28.86 -30.10
N ALA A 112 15.47 29.78 -30.43
CA ALA A 112 14.36 30.17 -29.56
C ALA A 112 13.14 29.26 -29.77
N GLY A 113 12.37 29.04 -28.71
CA GLY A 113 11.13 28.27 -28.70
C GLY A 113 11.30 26.75 -28.75
N SER A 114 12.48 26.21 -28.44
CA SER A 114 12.84 24.80 -28.68
C SER A 114 11.95 23.78 -27.94
N CYS A 115 11.49 24.12 -26.73
CA CYS A 115 10.57 23.27 -25.96
C CYS A 115 9.15 23.84 -25.91
N VAL A 116 9.00 25.17 -25.92
CA VAL A 116 7.70 25.86 -25.88
C VAL A 116 7.75 27.11 -26.75
N SER A 117 6.76 27.29 -27.62
CA SER A 117 6.72 28.38 -28.61
C SER A 117 6.64 29.80 -28.00
N GLN A 118 6.17 29.95 -26.76
CA GLN A 118 6.05 31.24 -26.06
C GLN A 118 7.10 31.44 -24.95
N GLN A 119 8.28 30.83 -25.09
CA GLN A 119 9.32 30.94 -24.08
C GLN A 119 9.94 32.35 -24.02
N ILE A 120 9.95 32.95 -22.83
CA ILE A 120 10.63 34.22 -22.56
C ILE A 120 12.10 33.94 -22.23
N TYR A 121 13.01 34.69 -22.84
CA TYR A 121 14.45 34.60 -22.61
C TYR A 121 14.95 35.88 -21.97
N THR A 122 15.08 35.88 -20.64
CA THR A 122 15.66 37.03 -19.90
C THR A 122 17.19 37.03 -19.97
N ALA A 123 17.81 35.88 -20.25
CA ALA A 123 19.24 35.72 -20.45
C ALA A 123 19.55 34.54 -21.39
N GLU A 124 20.71 34.60 -22.06
CA GLU A 124 21.26 33.47 -22.81
C GLU A 124 21.94 32.50 -21.86
N TRP A 125 21.64 31.21 -21.98
CA TRP A 125 22.26 30.20 -21.14
C TRP A 125 23.73 29.99 -21.52
N ASN A 126 24.59 30.06 -20.51
CA ASN A 126 26.00 29.75 -20.67
C ASN A 126 26.50 29.00 -19.43
N PRO A 127 26.84 27.70 -19.55
CA PRO A 127 27.29 26.89 -18.43
C PRO A 127 28.63 27.37 -17.86
N ASN A 128 29.35 28.29 -18.49
CA ASN A 128 30.53 28.94 -17.91
C ASN A 128 30.19 30.10 -16.96
N THR A 129 28.98 30.65 -17.03
CA THR A 129 28.51 31.76 -16.19
C THR A 129 27.60 31.26 -15.05
N PRO A 130 27.39 32.02 -13.97
CA PRO A 130 26.50 31.61 -12.87
C PRO A 130 25.03 31.95 -13.16
N ASN A 131 24.52 31.58 -14.35
CA ASN A 131 23.14 31.92 -14.76
C ASN A 131 22.19 30.72 -14.90
N ASP A 132 22.62 29.52 -14.55
CA ASP A 132 21.82 28.29 -14.63
C ASP A 132 20.47 28.43 -13.88
N GLN A 133 20.50 28.92 -12.63
CA GLN A 133 19.30 29.14 -11.81
C GLN A 133 18.33 30.14 -12.45
N ALA A 134 18.84 31.28 -12.94
CA ALA A 134 17.99 32.31 -13.54
C ALA A 134 17.29 31.82 -14.81
N VAL A 135 18.01 31.06 -15.64
CA VAL A 135 17.45 30.43 -16.84
C VAL A 135 16.42 29.36 -16.47
N TRP A 136 16.71 28.54 -15.45
CA TRP A 136 15.75 27.54 -14.95
C TRP A 136 14.46 28.18 -14.43
N THR A 137 14.54 29.24 -13.63
CA THR A 137 13.36 29.91 -13.06
C THR A 137 12.39 30.44 -14.12
N GLU A 138 12.86 30.82 -15.32
CA GLU A 138 11.96 31.14 -16.43
C GLU A 138 11.40 29.88 -17.11
N LEU A 139 12.22 28.85 -17.30
CA LEU A 139 11.82 27.59 -17.92
C LEU A 139 10.77 26.82 -17.11
N GLU A 140 10.93 26.77 -15.79
CA GLU A 140 10.08 25.96 -14.92
C GLU A 140 8.62 26.41 -14.91
N LYS A 141 8.36 27.69 -15.22
CA LYS A 141 7.00 28.26 -15.33
C LYS A 141 6.18 27.57 -16.41
N TYR A 142 6.83 26.97 -17.40
CA TYR A 142 6.17 26.25 -18.49
C TYR A 142 6.01 24.75 -18.19
N CYS A 143 6.62 24.24 -17.12
CA CYS A 143 6.44 22.85 -16.72
C CYS A 143 5.00 22.61 -16.26
N PRO A 144 4.31 21.58 -16.75
CA PRO A 144 2.96 21.28 -16.32
C PRO A 144 2.96 20.85 -14.84
N HIS A 145 2.16 21.53 -14.03
CA HIS A 145 1.93 21.11 -12.65
C HIS A 145 0.98 19.91 -12.63
N ARG A 146 1.38 18.83 -11.96
CA ARG A 146 0.44 17.73 -11.67
C ARG A 146 -0.57 18.16 -10.63
N LEU A 147 -1.84 17.90 -10.93
CA LEU A 147 -2.95 18.08 -9.99
C LEU A 147 -3.09 16.89 -9.03
N ASN A 148 -2.61 15.71 -9.44
CA ASN A 148 -2.64 14.50 -8.64
C ASN A 148 -1.36 14.37 -7.80
N LYS A 149 -1.53 13.92 -6.56
CA LYS A 149 -0.45 13.81 -5.56
C LYS A 149 -0.02 12.38 -5.27
N GLU A 150 -0.65 11.40 -5.92
CA GLU A 150 -0.25 10.00 -5.81
C GLU A 150 0.90 9.77 -6.79
N PHE A 151 1.94 9.10 -6.30
CA PHE A 151 3.14 8.75 -7.05
C PHE A 151 3.41 7.28 -6.83
N THR A 152 3.58 6.53 -7.91
CA THR A 152 3.77 5.07 -7.88
C THR A 152 5.04 4.66 -8.61
N ALA A 153 5.56 3.46 -8.31
CA ALA A 153 6.67 2.89 -9.08
C ALA A 153 6.32 2.73 -10.56
N GLN A 154 5.06 2.38 -10.87
CA GLN A 154 4.60 2.24 -12.24
C GLN A 154 4.66 3.57 -13.01
N GLU A 155 4.14 4.65 -12.43
CA GLU A 155 4.19 5.98 -13.05
C GLU A 155 5.64 6.42 -13.32
N LEU A 156 6.56 6.19 -12.37
CA LEU A 156 7.98 6.49 -12.59
C LEU A 156 8.57 5.67 -13.76
N LYS A 157 8.25 4.37 -13.85
CA LYS A 157 8.68 3.49 -14.95
C LYS A 157 8.13 3.97 -16.30
N GLU A 158 6.88 4.41 -16.35
CA GLU A 158 6.25 4.93 -17.56
C GLU A 158 6.95 6.21 -18.04
N HIS A 159 7.30 7.13 -17.13
CA HIS A 159 8.07 8.33 -17.49
C HIS A 159 9.47 8.02 -17.98
N LEU A 160 10.20 7.11 -17.32
CA LEU A 160 11.52 6.68 -17.75
C LEU A 160 11.47 5.99 -19.11
N LEU A 161 10.46 5.14 -19.33
CA LEU A 161 10.24 4.49 -20.63
C LEU A 161 9.97 5.52 -21.73
N ALA A 162 9.10 6.50 -21.48
CA ALA A 162 8.82 7.56 -22.45
C ALA A 162 10.10 8.32 -22.86
N ILE A 163 10.96 8.66 -21.89
CA ILE A 163 12.25 9.31 -22.18
C ILE A 163 13.15 8.37 -22.98
N ARG A 164 13.28 7.10 -22.57
CA ARG A 164 14.09 6.11 -23.31
C ARG A 164 13.61 5.92 -24.74
N THR A 165 12.31 5.96 -25.00
CA THR A 165 11.77 5.84 -26.37
C THR A 165 12.00 7.08 -27.23
N ALA A 166 12.21 8.24 -26.61
CA ALA A 166 12.58 9.47 -27.32
C ALA A 166 14.08 9.56 -27.65
N ILE A 167 14.88 8.66 -27.07
CA ILE A 167 16.31 8.57 -27.35
C ILE A 167 16.52 7.83 -28.67
N HIS A 168 17.35 8.40 -29.54
CA HIS A 168 17.68 7.86 -30.86
C HIS A 168 19.19 7.80 -31.07
N SER A 169 19.62 7.23 -32.19
CA SER A 169 21.04 7.10 -32.54
C SER A 169 21.26 7.36 -34.02
N ASP A 170 22.41 7.94 -34.33
CA ASP A 170 22.95 8.06 -35.70
C ASP A 170 23.90 6.92 -36.07
N GLY A 171 24.02 5.89 -35.21
CA GLY A 171 24.98 4.79 -35.34
C GLY A 171 26.36 5.06 -34.75
N THR A 172 26.67 6.30 -34.35
CA THR A 172 27.94 6.66 -33.69
C THR A 172 27.74 6.98 -32.21
N ALA A 173 26.74 7.79 -31.90
CA ALA A 173 26.33 8.07 -30.53
C ALA A 173 24.81 8.04 -30.40
N THR A 174 24.36 8.28 -29.18
CA THR A 174 22.96 8.22 -28.80
C THR A 174 22.54 9.59 -28.30
N TYR A 175 21.35 10.04 -28.67
CA TYR A 175 20.91 11.41 -28.45
C TYR A 175 19.48 11.47 -27.92
N LEU A 176 19.23 12.41 -27.01
CA LEU A 176 17.89 12.93 -26.73
C LEU A 176 17.76 14.31 -27.36
N GLY A 177 16.66 14.59 -28.06
CA GLY A 177 16.47 15.86 -28.78
C GLY A 177 16.96 15.83 -30.22
N ALA A 178 16.98 16.99 -30.89
CA ALA A 178 17.30 17.11 -32.30
C ALA A 178 18.81 17.26 -32.52
N TYR A 179 19.49 16.17 -32.86
CA TYR A 179 20.87 16.19 -33.35
C TYR A 179 20.86 16.32 -34.88
N LEU A 180 21.64 17.27 -35.42
CA LEU A 180 21.76 17.51 -36.86
C LEU A 180 23.16 17.13 -37.36
N GLN A 181 24.21 17.63 -36.71
CA GLN A 181 25.61 17.35 -37.04
C GLN A 181 26.55 17.82 -35.92
N THR A 182 27.79 17.35 -35.94
CA THR A 182 28.92 17.81 -35.11
C THR A 182 28.74 17.61 -33.60
N ASN A 183 27.84 18.33 -32.94
CA ASN A 183 27.70 18.35 -31.48
C ASN A 183 26.31 18.82 -31.01
N CYS A 184 26.07 18.75 -29.70
CA CYS A 184 24.89 19.32 -29.04
C CYS A 184 25.26 20.66 -28.39
N ASP A 185 25.37 21.72 -29.20
CA ASP A 185 25.73 23.06 -28.73
C ASP A 185 24.55 24.04 -28.64
N GLY A 186 23.33 23.58 -28.96
CA GLY A 186 22.10 24.35 -28.94
C GLY A 186 21.86 25.17 -30.21
N SER A 187 22.80 25.19 -31.15
CA SER A 187 22.70 25.95 -32.39
C SER A 187 21.77 25.29 -33.41
N ALA A 188 21.19 26.11 -34.29
CA ALA A 188 20.37 25.64 -35.41
C ALA A 188 21.16 24.77 -36.41
N GLY A 189 22.49 24.92 -36.45
CA GLY A 189 23.36 24.21 -37.38
C GLY A 189 23.77 22.83 -36.86
N SER A 190 24.00 22.67 -35.56
CA SER A 190 24.53 21.43 -34.98
C SER A 190 23.46 20.60 -34.27
N GLY A 191 22.64 21.22 -33.42
CA GLY A 191 21.55 20.54 -32.76
C GLY A 191 21.27 20.98 -31.33
N ILE A 192 20.04 20.70 -30.91
CA ILE A 192 19.49 20.94 -29.57
C ILE A 192 19.21 19.57 -28.96
N CYS A 193 20.23 19.04 -28.30
CA CYS A 193 20.24 17.65 -27.89
C CYS A 193 21.08 17.41 -26.64
N VAL A 194 21.02 16.18 -26.14
CA VAL A 194 21.94 15.64 -25.14
C VAL A 194 22.62 14.43 -25.74
N SER A 195 23.95 14.40 -25.73
CA SER A 195 24.79 13.37 -26.36
C SER A 195 25.30 12.34 -25.34
N TYR A 196 24.71 11.15 -25.35
CA TYR A 196 25.13 9.99 -24.58
C TYR A 196 26.22 9.20 -25.32
N ARG A 197 27.48 9.60 -25.16
CA ARG A 197 28.62 8.99 -25.86
C ARG A 197 28.87 7.57 -25.35
N GLY A 198 29.27 6.68 -26.26
CA GLY A 198 29.59 5.29 -25.94
C GLY A 198 28.39 4.40 -25.64
N ALA A 199 27.15 4.92 -25.69
CA ALA A 199 25.94 4.12 -25.48
C ALA A 199 25.63 3.19 -26.68
N VAL A 200 26.05 3.53 -27.90
CA VAL A 200 25.94 2.62 -29.05
C VAL A 200 26.81 1.37 -28.86
N ALA A 201 28.08 1.57 -28.51
CA ALA A 201 29.02 0.46 -28.29
C ALA A 201 28.74 -0.30 -26.98
N THR A 202 28.24 0.39 -25.95
CA THR A 202 27.93 -0.20 -24.66
C THR A 202 26.63 0.41 -24.13
N PRO A 203 25.48 -0.21 -24.44
CA PRO A 203 24.15 0.28 -24.06
C PRO A 203 23.99 0.61 -22.57
N ALA A 204 24.65 -0.15 -21.70
CA ALA A 204 24.65 0.09 -20.25
C ALA A 204 25.22 1.46 -19.83
N ASN A 205 25.96 2.16 -20.71
CA ASN A 205 26.39 3.53 -20.44
C ASN A 205 25.20 4.50 -20.32
N LEU A 206 24.08 4.25 -21.01
CA LEU A 206 22.90 5.08 -20.86
C LEU A 206 22.29 4.91 -19.46
N ASP A 207 22.19 3.66 -19.00
CA ASP A 207 21.68 3.31 -17.66
C ASP A 207 22.53 3.95 -16.55
N LYS A 208 23.81 4.22 -16.82
CA LYS A 208 24.77 4.80 -15.87
C LYS A 208 24.75 6.33 -15.81
N VAL A 209 23.95 7.01 -16.64
CA VAL A 209 23.76 8.46 -16.51
C VAL A 209 23.17 8.75 -15.13
N PRO A 210 23.73 9.68 -14.32
CA PRO A 210 23.47 9.72 -12.88
C PRO A 210 21.98 9.82 -12.48
N TRP A 211 21.17 10.64 -13.16
CA TRP A 211 19.75 10.75 -12.86
C TRP A 211 18.94 9.54 -13.37
N ILE A 212 19.36 8.89 -14.48
CA ILE A 212 18.72 7.68 -15.02
C ILE A 212 18.93 6.52 -14.04
N ASP A 213 20.19 6.25 -13.67
CA ASP A 213 20.58 5.18 -12.72
C ASP A 213 19.82 5.32 -11.39
N LYS A 214 19.75 6.57 -10.88
CA LYS A 214 19.08 6.89 -9.61
C LYS A 214 17.57 6.66 -9.68
N LEU A 215 16.90 7.10 -10.74
CA LEU A 215 15.44 6.92 -10.86
C LEU A 215 15.04 5.49 -11.23
N GLU A 216 15.86 4.76 -11.99
CA GLU A 216 15.61 3.35 -12.29
C GLU A 216 15.77 2.46 -11.06
N THR A 217 16.83 2.71 -10.28
CA THR A 217 17.03 2.05 -8.98
C THR A 217 15.84 2.32 -8.07
N LEU A 218 15.43 3.60 -7.96
CA LEU A 218 14.26 3.97 -7.16
C LEU A 218 12.99 3.29 -7.64
N ALA A 219 12.75 3.22 -8.95
CA ALA A 219 11.58 2.56 -9.52
C ALA A 219 11.53 1.06 -9.20
N HIS A 220 12.68 0.39 -9.23
CA HIS A 220 12.78 -1.02 -8.86
C HIS A 220 12.52 -1.22 -7.35
N GLU A 221 13.17 -0.44 -6.49
CA GLU A 221 13.01 -0.51 -5.04
C GLU A 221 11.59 -0.18 -4.59
N LEU A 222 10.97 0.86 -5.16
CA LEU A 222 9.58 1.21 -4.89
C LEU A 222 8.64 0.08 -5.30
N SER A 223 8.85 -0.52 -6.47
CA SER A 223 8.02 -1.63 -6.93
C SER A 223 8.11 -2.86 -6.02
N ALA A 224 9.32 -3.15 -5.51
CA ALA A 224 9.52 -4.21 -4.54
C ALA A 224 8.85 -3.90 -3.18
N ALA A 225 8.92 -2.65 -2.72
CA ALA A 225 8.28 -2.20 -1.49
C ALA A 225 6.74 -2.21 -1.61
N GLU A 226 6.17 -1.73 -2.71
CA GLU A 226 4.73 -1.76 -3.00
C GLU A 226 4.20 -3.20 -2.99
N LYS A 227 4.91 -4.12 -3.66
CA LYS A 227 4.57 -5.55 -3.63
C LYS A 227 4.63 -6.11 -2.21
N ALA A 228 5.68 -5.77 -1.45
CA ALA A 228 5.84 -6.20 -0.08
C ALA A 228 4.72 -5.67 0.84
N VAL A 229 4.24 -4.44 0.62
CA VAL A 229 3.09 -3.89 1.36
C VAL A 229 1.84 -4.72 1.09
N SER A 230 1.53 -4.99 -0.18
CA SER A 230 0.34 -5.77 -0.55
C SER A 230 0.36 -7.20 0.01
N GLU A 231 1.52 -7.85 0.06
CA GLU A 231 1.65 -9.18 0.64
C GLU A 231 1.57 -9.17 2.18
N ALA A 232 2.15 -8.15 2.82
CA ALA A 232 2.05 -7.96 4.26
C ALA A 232 0.61 -7.71 4.72
N GLU A 233 -0.16 -6.92 3.96
CA GLU A 233 -1.59 -6.69 4.20
C GLU A 233 -2.40 -7.99 4.21
N LYS A 234 -2.12 -8.93 3.30
CA LYS A 234 -2.77 -10.26 3.30
C LYS A 234 -2.47 -11.08 4.56
N LEU A 235 -1.29 -10.91 5.15
CA LEU A 235 -0.97 -11.55 6.43
C LEU A 235 -1.71 -10.86 7.58
N ASN A 236 -1.87 -9.55 7.52
CA ASN A 236 -2.66 -8.81 8.50
C ASN A 236 -4.15 -9.20 8.46
N GLU A 237 -4.72 -9.39 7.28
CA GLU A 237 -6.09 -9.91 7.12
C GLU A 237 -6.27 -11.29 7.76
N LYS A 238 -5.28 -12.18 7.64
CA LYS A 238 -5.30 -13.49 8.33
C LYS A 238 -5.23 -13.32 9.85
N LEU A 239 -4.42 -12.40 10.34
CA LEU A 239 -4.31 -12.11 11.77
C LEU A 239 -5.64 -11.60 12.34
N GLU A 240 -6.32 -10.69 11.62
CA GLU A 240 -7.65 -10.21 11.99
C GLU A 240 -8.71 -11.32 11.96
N ALA A 241 -8.63 -12.24 10.99
CA ALA A 241 -9.51 -13.41 10.97
C ALA A 241 -9.29 -14.33 12.19
N GLU A 242 -8.05 -14.58 12.60
CA GLU A 242 -7.75 -15.35 13.81
C GLU A 242 -8.22 -14.65 15.09
N LYS A 243 -8.08 -13.32 15.16
CA LYS A 243 -8.63 -12.49 16.25
C LYS A 243 -10.15 -12.63 16.33
N ALA A 244 -10.85 -12.56 15.20
CA ALA A 244 -12.30 -12.73 15.15
C ALA A 244 -12.70 -14.13 15.64
N LYS A 245 -11.97 -15.19 15.27
CA LYS A 245 -12.18 -16.54 15.79
C LYS A 245 -11.97 -16.61 17.30
N ALA A 246 -10.90 -16.01 17.82
CA ALA A 246 -10.62 -15.98 19.26
C ALA A 246 -11.74 -15.26 20.04
N LEU A 247 -12.23 -14.13 19.53
CA LEU A 247 -13.35 -13.39 20.13
C LEU A 247 -14.66 -14.18 20.12
N LEU A 248 -14.95 -14.90 19.03
CA LEU A 248 -16.13 -15.77 18.94
C LEU A 248 -16.05 -16.93 19.93
N LEU A 249 -14.88 -17.56 20.08
CA LEU A 249 -14.65 -18.60 21.08
C LEU A 249 -14.79 -18.05 22.50
N PHE A 250 -14.30 -16.84 22.78
CA PHE A 250 -14.49 -16.16 24.06
C PHE A 250 -15.98 -15.96 24.37
N ALA A 251 -16.76 -15.47 23.39
CA ALA A 251 -18.20 -15.30 23.54
C ALA A 251 -18.95 -16.64 23.69
N GLY A 252 -18.46 -17.70 23.03
CA GLY A 252 -18.99 -19.06 23.16
C GLY A 252 -18.70 -19.69 24.52
N ALA A 253 -17.50 -19.51 25.07
CA ALA A 253 -17.08 -20.03 26.36
C ALA A 253 -17.95 -19.51 27.51
N GLN A 254 -18.40 -18.25 27.44
CA GLN A 254 -19.35 -17.67 28.42
C GLN A 254 -20.72 -18.36 28.43
N LYS A 255 -21.10 -19.04 27.35
CA LYS A 255 -22.38 -19.73 27.20
C LYS A 255 -22.31 -21.23 27.50
N VAL A 256 -21.14 -21.75 27.85
CA VAL A 256 -20.97 -23.14 28.27
C VAL A 256 -21.65 -23.29 29.64
N VAL A 257 -22.83 -23.89 29.67
CA VAL A 257 -23.54 -24.21 30.91
C VAL A 257 -22.91 -25.48 31.49
N GLU A 258 -22.48 -25.42 32.74
CA GLU A 258 -22.17 -26.62 33.52
C GLU A 258 -23.46 -27.42 33.68
N THR A 259 -23.59 -28.57 33.02
CA THR A 259 -24.64 -29.53 33.38
C THR A 259 -24.29 -30.12 34.75
N PRO A 260 -25.14 -29.95 35.78
CA PRO A 260 -25.02 -30.74 36.99
C PRO A 260 -25.25 -32.21 36.63
N ASN A 261 -24.52 -33.12 37.29
CA ASN A 261 -24.63 -34.58 37.13
C ASN A 261 -26.10 -35.06 37.03
N PRO A 262 -26.39 -36.11 36.24
CA PRO A 262 -27.73 -36.65 36.16
C PRO A 262 -28.08 -37.40 37.47
N VAL A 263 -28.96 -36.83 38.28
CA VAL A 263 -29.72 -37.62 39.26
C VAL A 263 -30.92 -38.22 38.54
N ALA A 264 -31.08 -39.53 38.72
CA ALA A 264 -32.06 -40.37 38.05
C ALA A 264 -33.52 -39.92 38.27
N GLY A 265 -34.30 -39.99 37.19
CA GLY A 265 -35.75 -40.23 37.22
C GLY A 265 -36.66 -39.00 37.19
N ARG A 266 -37.23 -38.70 36.02
CA ARG A 266 -38.69 -38.61 35.76
C ARG A 266 -38.98 -38.21 34.32
N HIS A 267 -39.91 -38.94 33.70
CA HIS A 267 -40.51 -38.69 32.39
C HIS A 267 -41.29 -37.38 32.36
N GLN A 268 -41.09 -36.55 31.31
CA GLN A 268 -42.15 -35.77 30.62
C GLN A 268 -41.78 -35.54 29.14
N THR A 269 -42.78 -35.67 28.27
CA THR A 269 -42.78 -35.52 26.80
C THR A 269 -43.31 -34.11 26.41
N PRO A 270 -43.44 -33.75 25.11
CA PRO A 270 -42.58 -32.92 24.26
C PRO A 270 -43.06 -31.44 24.07
N GLU A 271 -42.35 -30.68 23.21
CA GLU A 271 -42.57 -29.28 22.73
C GLU A 271 -41.93 -28.16 23.60
N GLN A 272 -41.14 -27.20 23.11
CA GLN A 272 -40.85 -26.70 21.76
C GLN A 272 -39.33 -26.56 21.54
N GLN A 273 -38.83 -27.20 20.48
CA GLN A 273 -37.45 -27.07 20.01
C GLN A 273 -37.25 -25.72 19.31
N LYS A 274 -36.53 -24.81 19.96
CA LYS A 274 -35.80 -23.72 19.29
C LYS A 274 -34.56 -24.34 18.63
N PRO A 275 -34.20 -23.99 17.38
CA PRO A 275 -33.16 -24.71 16.63
C PRO A 275 -31.84 -24.72 17.41
N PRO A 276 -31.18 -25.88 17.59
CA PRO A 276 -29.91 -25.94 18.27
C PRO A 276 -28.88 -25.17 17.44
N GLY A 277 -28.26 -24.14 18.02
CA GLY A 277 -26.98 -23.66 17.53
C GLY A 277 -25.97 -24.82 17.56
N LEU A 278 -24.93 -24.78 16.73
CA LEU A 278 -23.85 -25.77 16.72
C LEU A 278 -23.22 -25.89 18.12
N ILE A 279 -23.71 -26.83 18.94
CA ILE A 279 -23.13 -27.17 20.24
C ILE A 279 -22.54 -28.57 20.10
N CYS A 280 -21.43 -28.68 19.36
CA CYS A 280 -20.79 -29.96 19.09
C CYS A 280 -20.21 -30.60 20.36
N GLY A 281 -19.59 -29.78 21.22
CA GLY A 281 -18.89 -30.27 22.41
C GLY A 281 -19.77 -30.89 23.50
N ALA A 282 -21.09 -30.68 23.47
CA ALA A 282 -22.02 -31.31 24.40
C ALA A 282 -22.32 -32.78 24.08
N HIS A 283 -21.90 -33.27 22.90
CA HIS A 283 -22.27 -34.57 22.37
C HIS A 283 -21.10 -35.57 22.27
N ASN A 284 -20.02 -35.35 23.02
CA ASN A 284 -18.82 -36.23 23.02
C ASN A 284 -19.07 -37.67 23.53
N LYS A 285 -20.27 -37.97 24.03
CA LYS A 285 -20.68 -39.29 24.52
C LYS A 285 -21.72 -39.97 23.61
N SER A 286 -21.99 -39.40 22.44
CA SER A 286 -22.95 -39.96 21.50
C SER A 286 -22.67 -39.47 20.09
N LYS A 287 -22.22 -40.38 19.24
CA LYS A 287 -22.06 -40.13 17.80
C LYS A 287 -23.36 -39.69 17.14
N THR A 288 -24.49 -40.29 17.51
CA THR A 288 -25.81 -39.94 16.96
C THR A 288 -26.20 -38.51 17.31
N ALA A 289 -25.98 -38.08 18.56
CA ALA A 289 -26.25 -36.71 18.97
C ALA A 289 -25.27 -35.71 18.34
N CYS A 290 -24.01 -36.10 18.17
CA CYS A 290 -23.00 -35.30 17.48
C CYS A 290 -23.36 -35.04 16.01
N LEU A 291 -23.71 -36.10 15.27
CA LEU A 291 -24.13 -36.00 13.87
C LEU A 291 -25.47 -35.25 13.75
N GLY A 292 -26.39 -35.44 14.70
CA GLY A 292 -27.64 -34.68 14.80
C GLY A 292 -27.44 -33.18 15.00
N ALA A 293 -26.38 -32.77 15.69
CA ALA A 293 -25.97 -31.37 15.85
C ALA A 293 -25.19 -30.79 14.65
N LYS A 294 -25.08 -31.55 13.54
CA LYS A 294 -24.32 -31.20 12.33
C LYS A 294 -22.82 -30.99 12.56
N CYS A 295 -22.26 -31.78 13.48
CA CYS A 295 -20.86 -31.76 13.84
C CYS A 295 -20.15 -33.02 13.33
N LYS A 296 -18.82 -32.96 13.24
CA LYS A 296 -17.99 -34.09 12.81
C LYS A 296 -17.61 -34.95 14.02
N TRP A 297 -17.89 -36.25 13.92
CA TRP A 297 -17.46 -37.23 14.92
C TRP A 297 -16.03 -37.71 14.62
N GLY A 298 -15.16 -37.64 15.62
CA GLY A 298 -13.77 -38.10 15.55
C GLY A 298 -13.46 -39.33 16.42
N GLY A 299 -14.49 -39.97 17.01
CA GLY A 299 -14.32 -41.18 17.83
C GLY A 299 -14.34 -42.48 17.03
N GLN A 300 -13.59 -43.48 17.50
CA GLN A 300 -13.63 -44.84 16.93
C GLN A 300 -14.83 -45.67 17.44
N LYS A 301 -15.37 -45.32 18.61
CA LYS A 301 -16.58 -45.93 19.18
C LYS A 301 -17.75 -44.95 19.08
N ASP A 302 -18.97 -45.46 19.16
CA ASP A 302 -20.20 -44.68 18.95
C ASP A 302 -20.68 -43.97 20.23
N ASP A 303 -20.14 -44.34 21.39
CA ASP A 303 -20.52 -43.92 22.73
C ASP A 303 -19.44 -43.07 23.44
N ASP A 304 -18.23 -42.99 22.90
CA ASP A 304 -17.15 -42.18 23.46
C ASP A 304 -16.17 -41.69 22.39
N GLY A 305 -16.15 -40.38 22.15
CA GLY A 305 -15.36 -39.78 21.09
C GLY A 305 -15.52 -38.26 20.93
N PRO A 306 -14.52 -37.58 20.37
CA PRO A 306 -14.58 -36.13 20.19
C PRO A 306 -15.62 -35.75 19.12
N CYS A 307 -16.58 -34.90 19.50
CA CYS A 307 -17.51 -34.27 18.59
C CYS A 307 -17.04 -32.83 18.31
N ILE A 308 -16.48 -32.61 17.13
CA ILE A 308 -15.85 -31.35 16.73
C ILE A 308 -16.70 -30.64 15.68
N VAL A 309 -16.61 -29.31 15.64
CA VAL A 309 -17.25 -28.51 14.60
C VAL A 309 -16.67 -28.90 13.24
N ASP A 310 -17.52 -29.16 12.25
CA ASP A 310 -17.07 -29.46 10.89
C ASP A 310 -16.71 -28.15 10.17
N GLU A 311 -15.41 -27.93 9.96
CA GLU A 311 -14.83 -26.75 9.31
C GLU A 311 -15.40 -26.50 7.90
N ASN A 312 -15.82 -27.55 7.18
CA ASN A 312 -16.42 -27.43 5.83
C ASN A 312 -17.90 -27.00 5.87
N LYS A 313 -18.60 -27.24 6.98
CA LYS A 313 -20.02 -26.87 7.16
C LYS A 313 -20.21 -25.47 7.75
N VAL A 314 -19.18 -24.91 8.41
CA VAL A 314 -19.14 -23.49 8.82
C VAL A 314 -19.13 -22.57 7.60
N ALA A 315 -18.51 -22.99 6.50
CA ALA A 315 -18.53 -22.28 5.23
C ALA A 315 -19.92 -22.35 4.53
N GLU A 316 -20.63 -23.48 4.64
CA GLU A 316 -21.97 -23.62 4.05
C GLU A 316 -23.04 -22.81 4.82
N GLN A 317 -22.94 -22.64 6.15
CA GLN A 317 -23.87 -21.78 6.90
C GLN A 317 -23.56 -20.27 6.78
N ALA A 318 -22.33 -19.88 6.44
CA ALA A 318 -22.02 -18.52 5.99
C ALA A 318 -22.69 -18.19 4.64
N THR A 319 -23.06 -19.22 3.88
CA THR A 319 -23.66 -19.07 2.54
C THR A 319 -25.18 -19.37 2.52
N GLN A 320 -25.69 -20.27 3.37
CA GLN A 320 -27.12 -20.60 3.47
C GLN A 320 -27.94 -19.72 4.43
N ALA A 321 -27.32 -18.76 5.13
CA ALA A 321 -28.08 -17.63 5.69
C ALA A 321 -28.55 -16.63 4.60
N ARG A 322 -28.17 -16.86 3.34
CA ARG A 322 -28.60 -16.10 2.15
C ARG A 322 -29.28 -17.01 1.12
N ALA A 323 -30.43 -17.58 1.44
CA ALA A 323 -31.54 -17.82 0.49
C ALA A 323 -32.64 -18.67 1.16
N GLY A 324 -33.69 -17.99 1.60
CA GLY A 324 -34.97 -18.55 2.01
C GLY A 324 -35.97 -17.39 2.12
N ASN A 325 -36.67 -17.12 1.02
CA ASN A 325 -37.64 -16.03 0.75
C ASN A 325 -38.63 -15.77 1.92
N GLY A 326 -39.02 -14.55 2.31
CA GLY A 326 -38.76 -13.20 1.80
C GLY A 326 -39.32 -12.12 2.75
N SER A 327 -38.92 -10.87 2.49
CA SER A 327 -39.32 -9.58 3.11
C SER A 327 -38.74 -9.17 4.47
N ALA A 328 -37.42 -8.96 4.45
CA ALA A 328 -36.65 -7.78 4.88
C ALA A 328 -36.98 -7.04 6.21
N GLY A 329 -36.08 -7.22 7.18
CA GLY A 329 -35.93 -6.37 8.36
C GLY A 329 -34.76 -6.81 9.26
N THR A 330 -33.56 -6.97 8.71
CA THR A 330 -32.35 -7.34 9.48
C THR A 330 -31.86 -6.17 10.32
N ALA A 331 -31.83 -6.35 11.65
CA ALA A 331 -31.14 -5.43 12.57
C ALA A 331 -29.62 -5.54 12.36
N ALA A 332 -29.03 -4.53 11.71
CA ALA A 332 -27.60 -4.46 11.44
C ALA A 332 -26.81 -4.10 12.72
N ALA A 333 -25.62 -4.69 12.90
CA ALA A 333 -24.63 -4.26 13.89
C ALA A 333 -23.70 -3.18 13.31
N GLY A 334 -23.05 -2.37 14.16
CA GLY A 334 -22.18 -1.24 13.74
C GLY A 334 -22.97 0.01 13.33
N CYS A 335 -22.34 0.98 12.65
CA CYS A 335 -23.01 2.18 12.16
C CYS A 335 -24.15 1.89 11.17
N ALA A 336 -24.12 0.71 10.53
CA ALA A 336 -25.21 0.20 9.68
C ALA A 336 -26.55 0.07 10.43
N ARG A 337 -26.53 -0.02 11.77
CA ARG A 337 -27.74 -0.02 12.62
C ARG A 337 -28.59 1.24 12.47
N HIS A 338 -27.96 2.36 12.08
CA HIS A 338 -28.64 3.63 11.89
C HIS A 338 -29.35 3.73 10.54
N GLY A 339 -29.17 2.76 9.63
CA GLY A 339 -29.92 2.65 8.39
C GLY A 339 -29.91 3.96 7.58
N THR A 340 -31.09 4.49 7.27
CA THR A 340 -31.28 5.76 6.55
C THR A 340 -31.50 6.96 7.49
N ASP A 341 -31.39 6.78 8.81
CA ASP A 341 -31.54 7.87 9.79
C ASP A 341 -30.23 8.67 9.93
N LYS A 342 -30.19 9.80 9.22
CA LYS A 342 -29.05 10.71 9.19
C LYS A 342 -28.71 11.30 10.57
N LYS A 343 -29.71 11.66 11.38
CA LYS A 343 -29.45 12.29 12.69
C LYS A 343 -28.89 11.29 13.70
N ALA A 344 -29.38 10.06 13.69
CA ALA A 344 -28.86 8.99 14.53
C ALA A 344 -27.44 8.58 14.10
N CYS A 345 -27.18 8.57 12.79
CA CYS A 345 -25.87 8.31 12.21
C CYS A 345 -24.81 9.35 12.64
N GLU A 346 -25.14 10.64 12.54
CA GLU A 346 -24.18 11.72 12.82
C GLU A 346 -23.91 11.93 14.32
N LYS A 347 -24.80 11.46 15.20
CA LYS A 347 -24.59 11.44 16.66
C LYS A 347 -23.65 10.34 17.13
N GLY A 348 -23.34 9.34 16.30
CA GLY A 348 -22.31 8.33 16.58
C GLY A 348 -20.87 8.84 16.50
N LYS A 349 -20.63 10.13 16.77
CA LYS A 349 -19.34 10.83 16.63
C LYS A 349 -18.59 11.04 17.96
N THR A 350 -19.04 10.44 19.06
CA THR A 350 -18.49 10.69 20.39
C THR A 350 -17.79 9.45 20.96
N GLY A 351 -16.46 9.45 20.87
CA GLY A 351 -15.56 8.55 21.60
C GLY A 351 -14.63 7.71 20.73
N ASP A 352 -13.48 7.33 21.29
CA ASP A 352 -12.32 6.66 20.67
C ASP A 352 -12.56 5.28 20.02
N LYS A 353 -13.81 4.85 19.80
CA LYS A 353 -14.08 3.50 19.31
C LYS A 353 -14.86 3.36 18.00
N GLN A 354 -15.71 4.28 17.56
CA GLN A 354 -16.38 4.18 16.24
C GLN A 354 -16.84 5.56 15.75
N ASN A 355 -16.43 5.97 14.54
CA ASN A 355 -17.02 7.12 13.84
C ASN A 355 -18.05 6.58 12.83
N CYS A 356 -19.23 7.21 12.74
CA CYS A 356 -20.28 6.88 11.76
C CYS A 356 -20.50 8.02 10.75
N GLU A 357 -20.73 7.70 9.47
CA GLU A 357 -21.00 8.70 8.42
C GLU A 357 -22.14 8.29 7.47
N PHE A 358 -22.97 9.27 7.10
CA PHE A 358 -24.11 9.09 6.22
C PHE A 358 -23.75 9.38 4.76
N ARG A 359 -23.85 8.40 3.85
CA ARG A 359 -23.47 8.58 2.43
C ARG A 359 -24.53 8.03 1.46
N LYS A 360 -24.66 8.67 0.29
CA LYS A 360 -25.42 8.15 -0.86
C LYS A 360 -24.50 7.26 -1.73
N GLY A 361 -25.06 6.26 -2.42
CA GLY A 361 -24.32 5.41 -3.36
C GLY A 361 -23.83 6.18 -4.59
N LYS A 362 -22.79 5.67 -5.27
CA LYS A 362 -22.32 6.18 -6.57
C LYS A 362 -23.06 5.50 -7.73
N ASP A 363 -22.92 6.04 -8.93
CA ASP A 363 -23.47 5.48 -10.17
C ASP A 363 -23.03 4.02 -10.35
N GLY A 364 -24.01 3.10 -10.35
CA GLY A 364 -23.79 1.66 -10.52
C GLY A 364 -23.89 0.80 -9.26
N GLU A 365 -24.18 1.38 -8.08
CA GLU A 365 -24.43 0.62 -6.84
C GLU A 365 -25.88 0.77 -6.33
N ASP A 366 -26.37 -0.24 -5.58
CA ASP A 366 -27.64 -0.19 -4.85
C ASP A 366 -27.68 0.98 -3.84
N GLY A 367 -28.65 1.90 -3.99
CA GLY A 367 -28.84 3.05 -3.09
C GLY A 367 -28.28 4.37 -3.60
N LYS A 368 -28.20 4.57 -4.92
CA LYS A 368 -27.85 5.85 -5.57
C LYS A 368 -28.67 7.05 -5.05
N ASP A 369 -29.96 6.85 -4.77
CA ASP A 369 -30.87 7.91 -4.33
C ASP A 369 -31.16 7.93 -2.81
N THR A 370 -30.78 6.87 -2.09
CA THR A 370 -31.07 6.69 -0.65
C THR A 370 -29.79 6.63 0.17
N GLY A 371 -29.57 7.65 1.00
CA GLY A 371 -28.41 7.72 1.88
C GLY A 371 -28.48 6.68 3.00
N LYS A 372 -27.34 6.04 3.33
CA LYS A 372 -27.23 5.04 4.39
C LYS A 372 -26.04 5.38 5.31
N CYS A 373 -26.18 5.04 6.59
CA CYS A 373 -25.13 5.18 7.58
C CYS A 373 -24.13 4.03 7.48
N ARG A 374 -22.84 4.36 7.42
CA ARG A 374 -21.73 3.41 7.32
C ARG A 374 -20.69 3.72 8.40
N ASP A 375 -19.92 2.72 8.79
CA ASP A 375 -18.78 2.93 9.68
C ASP A 375 -17.79 3.82 8.93
N SER A 376 -17.50 5.01 9.48
CA SER A 376 -16.32 5.78 9.07
C SER A 376 -15.09 5.14 9.69
N SER A 377 -14.83 3.89 9.30
CA SER A 377 -13.47 3.41 9.16
C SER A 377 -12.76 4.46 8.32
N ILE A 378 -11.67 4.98 8.89
CA ILE A 378 -10.85 6.06 8.37
C ILE A 378 -10.86 6.01 6.85
N LEU A 379 -11.49 7.04 6.33
CA LEU A 379 -11.42 7.41 4.94
C LEU A 379 -9.94 7.40 4.49
N VAL A 380 -9.58 6.37 3.74
CA VAL A 380 -8.80 6.57 2.51
C VAL A 380 -9.71 7.29 1.49
N ASN A 381 -10.32 8.43 1.87
CA ASN A 381 -10.87 9.38 0.88
C ASN A 381 -9.75 10.36 0.62
N LYS A 382 -9.21 10.29 -0.60
CA LYS A 382 -9.05 11.40 -1.55
C LYS A 382 -8.50 12.78 -1.10
N LYS A 383 -8.00 12.94 0.12
CA LYS A 383 -7.34 14.16 0.58
C LYS A 383 -6.17 13.94 1.55
N ILE A 384 -5.69 12.72 1.76
CA ILE A 384 -4.46 12.52 2.55
C ILE A 384 -3.25 12.62 1.62
N THR A 385 -2.89 13.87 1.37
CA THR A 385 -1.55 14.26 0.97
C THR A 385 -0.63 14.01 2.16
N LEU A 386 0.14 12.92 2.19
CA LEU A 386 1.45 12.81 2.89
C LEU A 386 1.95 11.36 2.91
N ILE A 387 2.88 11.10 1.98
CA ILE A 387 4.13 10.32 2.08
C ILE A 387 4.04 8.89 2.64
N ALA A 388 4.54 7.94 1.83
CA ALA A 388 4.62 6.51 2.09
C ALA A 388 5.20 6.09 3.46
N ALA A 389 5.90 6.97 4.17
CA ALA A 389 6.28 6.80 5.58
C ALA A 389 5.08 6.61 6.54
N VAL A 390 3.92 7.21 6.25
CA VAL A 390 2.70 7.06 7.06
C VAL A 390 2.06 5.68 6.84
N PHE A 391 2.04 5.20 5.59
CA PHE A 391 1.53 3.86 5.25
C PHE A 391 2.38 2.73 5.83
N VAL A 392 3.72 2.87 5.80
CA VAL A 392 4.64 1.93 6.45
C VAL A 392 4.43 1.91 7.96
N SER A 393 4.33 3.08 8.58
CA SER A 393 4.05 3.21 10.02
C SER A 393 2.71 2.56 10.39
N LEU A 394 1.68 2.72 9.56
CA LEU A 394 0.36 2.12 9.77
C LEU A 394 0.40 0.60 9.67
N VAL A 395 0.95 0.03 8.60
CA VAL A 395 1.00 -1.43 8.40
C VAL A 395 1.74 -2.12 9.55
N ILE A 396 2.90 -1.60 9.94
CA ILE A 396 3.65 -2.14 11.09
C ILE A 396 2.89 -1.92 12.41
N PHE A 397 2.24 -0.77 12.58
CA PHE A 397 1.46 -0.48 13.78
C PHE A 397 0.27 -1.44 13.92
N TYR A 398 -0.44 -1.76 12.83
CA TYR A 398 -1.50 -2.76 12.82
C TYR A 398 -0.97 -4.14 13.17
N HIS A 399 0.14 -4.58 12.57
CA HIS A 399 0.76 -5.88 12.88
C HIS A 399 1.02 -6.06 14.39
N ASN A 400 1.63 -5.06 15.01
CA ASN A 400 1.92 -5.11 16.45
C ASN A 400 0.62 -5.06 17.26
N LYS A 401 -0.30 -4.14 16.95
CA LYS A 401 -1.52 -3.95 17.73
C LYS A 401 -2.42 -5.19 17.72
N ASP A 402 -2.60 -5.84 16.58
CA ASP A 402 -3.48 -7.00 16.47
C ASP A 402 -2.88 -8.23 17.14
N PHE A 403 -1.57 -8.44 16.99
CA PHE A 403 -0.86 -9.48 17.73
C PHE A 403 -0.98 -9.27 19.26
N TYR A 404 -0.74 -8.06 19.76
CA TYR A 404 -0.88 -7.77 21.20
C TYR A 404 -2.32 -7.92 21.69
N SER A 405 -3.31 -7.44 20.95
CA SER A 405 -4.72 -7.57 21.32
C SER A 405 -5.16 -9.04 21.40
N ILE A 406 -4.65 -9.88 20.51
CA ILE A 406 -4.91 -11.32 20.53
C ILE A 406 -4.23 -11.98 21.74
N MET A 407 -2.98 -11.61 22.02
CA MET A 407 -2.26 -12.10 23.20
C MET A 407 -2.94 -11.72 24.52
N GLU A 408 -3.48 -10.50 24.64
CA GLU A 408 -4.27 -10.08 25.81
C GLU A 408 -5.53 -10.94 26.00
N ILE A 409 -6.21 -11.31 24.90
CA ILE A 409 -7.34 -12.24 24.96
C ILE A 409 -6.88 -13.58 25.53
N PHE A 410 -5.78 -14.14 25.04
CA PHE A 410 -5.25 -15.42 25.55
C PHE A 410 -4.82 -15.33 27.03
N SER A 411 -4.10 -14.27 27.42
CA SER A 411 -3.71 -14.04 28.81
C SER A 411 -4.89 -13.94 29.76
N SER A 412 -6.06 -13.43 29.30
CA SER A 412 -7.28 -13.39 30.11
C SER A 412 -7.83 -14.77 30.48
N PHE A 413 -7.43 -15.83 29.76
CA PHE A 413 -7.76 -17.22 30.06
C PHE A 413 -6.69 -17.95 30.88
N GLY A 414 -5.54 -17.33 31.15
CA GLY A 414 -4.40 -17.98 31.80
C GLY A 414 -3.66 -18.96 30.89
N ILE A 415 -3.62 -18.67 29.60
CA ILE A 415 -2.86 -19.40 28.55
C ILE A 415 -1.58 -18.63 28.26
#